data_AF-A0A1F6AW22-F1
#
_entry.id   AF-A0A1F6AW22-F1
#
_cell.length_a   1.000
_cell.length_b   1.000
_cell.length_c   1.000
_cell.angle_alpha   90.00
_cell.angle_beta   90.00
_cell.angle_gamma   90.00
#
_symmetry.space_group_name_H-M   'P 1'
#
loop_
_entity.id
_entity.type
_entity.pdbx_description
1 polymer ?
#
loop_
_entity_poly.entity_id
_entity_poly.type
_entity_poly.pdbx_seq_one_letter_code
_entity_poly.pdbx_strand_id
1 'polypeptide(L)'
;MSKIISWVGALVVLLAVVSAPSYSFAKTENAVAQPVTTQPAEVKPEYPLPYPGVLPDHPLYSLKALRDKILDMLIVDPIRKSEFYILQGDKRLQMGVMLVDKGRTTLGEQVVSKGEKYMYQAVYGLMTLKQGRKEIPGYLLDRLEQSLAKHAEVLGTLVTRATEPDKSGLAGSLELVGKLTGELPKLK
;
A
#
# COMPACT_ATOMS: atom_id res chain seq x y z
N MET A 1 64.66 -20.31 -9.12
CA MET A 1 63.64 -19.80 -10.05
C MET A 1 62.25 -20.06 -9.48
N SER A 2 61.41 -19.01 -9.42
CA SER A 2 59.92 -18.93 -9.25
C SER A 2 59.18 -19.91 -8.32
N LYS A 3 58.64 -19.50 -7.15
CA LYS A 3 57.29 -18.91 -6.89
C LYS A 3 56.12 -19.59 -7.62
N ILE A 4 55.02 -19.90 -6.88
CA ILE A 4 53.57 -19.90 -7.24
C ILE A 4 52.80 -20.74 -6.18
N ILE A 5 52.03 -20.10 -5.26
CA ILE A 5 50.54 -20.10 -5.16
C ILE A 5 49.99 -21.32 -4.36
N SER A 6 48.95 -21.24 -3.53
CA SER A 6 48.09 -20.18 -3.00
C SER A 6 47.31 -20.81 -1.84
N TRP A 7 47.09 -20.04 -0.78
CA TRP A 7 46.14 -20.30 0.30
C TRP A 7 44.75 -20.70 -0.20
N VAL A 8 44.23 -21.83 0.30
CA VAL A 8 42.79 -22.17 0.30
C VAL A 8 42.50 -22.97 1.57
N GLY A 9 41.52 -22.53 2.36
CA GLY A 9 40.79 -23.44 3.26
C GLY A 9 41.03 -23.26 4.76
N ALA A 10 40.88 -22.05 5.30
CA ALA A 10 40.73 -21.84 6.73
C ALA A 10 39.46 -21.01 7.00
N LEU A 11 38.27 -21.60 6.84
CA LEU A 11 37.03 -20.98 7.30
C LEU A 11 35.83 -21.96 7.38
N VAL A 12 35.87 -22.97 8.24
CA VAL A 12 34.63 -23.59 8.76
C VAL A 12 34.91 -24.09 10.18
N VAL A 13 33.95 -23.91 11.07
CA VAL A 13 33.89 -24.30 12.50
C VAL A 13 34.05 -23.10 13.44
N LEU A 14 33.03 -22.23 13.47
CA LEU A 14 32.64 -21.55 14.70
C LEU A 14 31.23 -22.02 15.05
N LEU A 15 31.17 -22.79 16.13
CA LEU A 15 30.00 -23.47 16.67
C LEU A 15 28.85 -22.50 16.96
N ALA A 16 27.65 -22.91 16.55
CA ALA A 16 26.38 -22.26 16.86
C ALA A 16 26.07 -22.34 18.37
N VAL A 17 25.97 -21.19 19.02
CA VAL A 17 25.29 -21.05 20.31
C VAL A 17 23.81 -20.84 20.01
N VAL A 18 23.03 -21.91 20.15
CA VAL A 18 21.56 -21.88 20.12
C VAL A 18 21.08 -21.39 21.48
N SER A 19 20.64 -20.13 21.55
CA SER A 19 19.86 -19.63 22.68
C SER A 19 18.39 -20.04 22.50
N ALA A 20 17.91 -20.93 23.38
CA ALA A 20 16.49 -21.25 23.44
C ALA A 20 15.71 -20.06 24.05
N PRO A 21 14.59 -19.60 23.46
CA PRO A 21 13.69 -18.68 24.12
C PRO A 21 12.91 -19.41 25.22
N SER A 22 13.02 -18.92 26.46
CA SER A 22 12.22 -19.37 27.59
C SER A 22 10.74 -19.05 27.33
N TYR A 23 9.91 -20.08 27.16
CA TYR A 23 8.46 -19.92 27.15
C TYR A 23 7.98 -19.62 28.59
N SER A 24 7.53 -18.39 28.84
CA SER A 24 6.79 -18.05 30.06
C SER A 24 5.32 -18.42 29.89
N PHE A 25 4.82 -19.36 30.69
CA PHE A 25 3.40 -19.61 30.85
C PHE A 25 2.78 -18.51 31.71
N ALA A 26 1.95 -17.66 31.11
CA ALA A 26 1.20 -16.64 31.82
C ALA A 26 0.03 -17.27 32.60
N LYS A 27 -0.11 -16.81 33.85
CA LYS A 27 -1.11 -17.17 34.85
C LYS A 27 -2.53 -16.84 34.37
N THR A 28 -3.44 -17.82 34.42
CA THR A 28 -4.88 -17.61 34.20
C THR A 28 -5.46 -16.83 35.39
N GLU A 29 -5.88 -15.60 35.13
CA GLU A 29 -6.69 -14.80 36.05
C GLU A 29 -8.15 -14.84 35.57
N ASN A 30 -9.02 -15.41 36.41
CA ASN A 30 -10.46 -15.50 36.13
C ASN A 30 -11.08 -14.10 36.16
N ALA A 31 -11.27 -13.51 34.97
CA ALA A 31 -12.02 -12.28 34.81
C ALA A 31 -13.53 -12.59 34.73
N VAL A 32 -14.27 -12.12 35.73
CA VAL A 32 -15.74 -12.12 35.78
C VAL A 32 -16.27 -11.31 34.59
N ALA A 33 -17.12 -11.94 33.78
CA ALA A 33 -17.74 -11.31 32.62
C ALA A 33 -18.69 -10.18 33.05
N GLN A 34 -18.41 -8.96 32.58
CA GLN A 34 -19.40 -7.88 32.53
C GLN A 34 -20.14 -7.96 31.19
N PRO A 35 -21.48 -7.76 31.14
CA PRO A 35 -22.20 -7.72 29.89
C PRO A 35 -21.84 -6.43 29.15
N VAL A 36 -21.02 -6.55 28.10
CA VAL A 36 -20.71 -5.45 27.21
C VAL A 36 -21.86 -5.31 26.22
N THR A 37 -22.58 -4.20 26.31
CA THR A 37 -23.57 -3.80 25.31
C THR A 37 -22.87 -3.63 23.96
N THR A 38 -23.09 -4.56 23.04
CA THR A 38 -22.54 -4.54 21.68
C THR A 38 -23.15 -3.37 20.90
N GLN A 39 -22.46 -2.22 20.91
CA GLN A 39 -22.55 -1.29 19.78
C GLN A 39 -21.93 -1.96 18.56
N PRO A 40 -22.53 -1.88 17.35
CA PRO A 40 -21.89 -2.38 16.14
C PRO A 40 -20.55 -1.68 15.98
N ALA A 41 -19.46 -2.42 16.20
CA ALA A 41 -18.12 -1.94 15.91
C ALA A 41 -18.05 -1.72 14.40
N GLU A 42 -17.85 -0.47 13.99
CA GLU A 42 -17.50 -0.10 12.63
C GLU A 42 -16.22 -0.87 12.29
N VAL A 43 -16.34 -1.93 11.48
CA VAL A 43 -15.23 -2.82 11.14
C VAL A 43 -14.24 -2.00 10.31
N LYS A 44 -13.20 -1.48 10.96
CA LYS A 44 -12.11 -0.81 10.26
C LYS A 44 -11.44 -1.82 9.32
N PRO A 45 -11.26 -1.49 8.03
CA PRO A 45 -10.57 -2.38 7.12
C PRO A 45 -9.10 -2.51 7.55
N GLU A 46 -8.73 -3.71 7.99
CA GLU A 46 -7.35 -4.07 8.33
C GLU A 46 -6.58 -4.42 7.05
N TYR A 47 -6.41 -3.42 6.16
CA TYR A 47 -5.58 -3.51 4.96
C TYR A 47 -4.24 -2.80 5.18
N PRO A 48 -3.12 -3.52 5.34
CA PRO A 48 -1.83 -2.89 5.58
C PRO A 48 -1.31 -2.21 4.31
N LEU A 49 -1.08 -0.90 4.38
CA LEU A 49 -0.49 -0.17 3.26
C LEU A 49 0.99 -0.56 3.07
N PRO A 50 1.42 -0.80 1.82
CA PRO A 50 2.78 -1.18 1.50
C PRO A 50 3.74 -0.02 1.76
N TYR A 51 4.92 -0.35 2.31
CA TYR A 51 5.97 0.64 2.54
C TYR A 51 6.51 1.21 1.21
N PRO A 52 6.60 2.53 1.06
CA PRO A 52 6.93 3.14 -0.23
C PRO A 52 8.43 3.25 -0.54
N GLY A 53 9.30 3.03 0.45
CA GLY A 53 10.74 3.13 0.27
C GLY A 53 11.21 4.59 0.18
N VAL A 54 11.56 5.04 -1.03
CA VAL A 54 12.14 6.36 -1.30
C VAL A 54 11.03 7.39 -1.53
N LEU A 55 11.04 8.46 -0.74
CA LEU A 55 10.10 9.58 -0.87
C LEU A 55 10.57 10.61 -1.92
N PRO A 56 9.66 11.47 -2.42
CA PRO A 56 9.96 12.48 -3.43
C PRO A 56 10.85 13.65 -2.98
N ASP A 57 11.27 13.73 -1.71
CA ASP A 57 12.32 14.64 -1.24
C ASP A 57 13.70 14.25 -1.77
N HIS A 58 13.94 12.96 -2.02
CA HIS A 58 15.28 12.45 -2.19
C HIS A 58 15.69 12.41 -3.67
N PRO A 59 16.95 12.72 -4.04
CA PRO A 59 17.42 12.67 -5.44
C PRO A 59 17.23 11.29 -6.10
N LEU A 60 17.32 10.21 -5.31
CA LEU A 60 17.09 8.83 -5.77
C LEU A 60 15.63 8.55 -6.20
N TYR A 61 14.69 9.44 -5.89
CA TYR A 61 13.29 9.29 -6.31
C TYR A 61 13.15 9.30 -7.84
N SER A 62 14.01 10.04 -8.54
CA SER A 62 14.03 10.09 -10.01
C SER A 62 14.24 8.70 -10.63
N LEU A 63 15.18 7.92 -10.10
CA LEU A 63 15.44 6.55 -10.54
C LEU A 63 14.24 5.63 -10.29
N LYS A 64 13.61 5.76 -9.12
CA LYS A 64 12.36 5.03 -8.80
C LYS A 64 11.25 5.39 -9.79
N ALA A 65 11.04 6.68 -10.06
CA ALA A 65 10.01 7.15 -10.98
C ALA A 65 10.25 6.63 -12.41
N LEU A 66 11.51 6.59 -12.85
CA LEU A 66 11.88 6.01 -14.15
C LEU A 66 11.56 4.50 -14.19
N ARG A 67 11.98 3.73 -13.18
CA ARG A 67 11.66 2.30 -13.08
C ARG A 67 10.15 2.06 -13.15
N ASP A 68 9.37 2.83 -12.39
CA ASP A 68 7.92 2.69 -12.35
C ASP A 68 7.29 2.99 -13.72
N LYS A 69 7.81 3.99 -14.47
CA LYS A 69 7.37 4.29 -15.84
C LYS A 69 7.74 3.20 -16.85
N ILE A 70 8.92 2.60 -16.70
CA ILE A 70 9.34 1.46 -17.52
C ILE A 70 8.38 0.29 -17.26
N LEU A 71 8.10 -0.04 -16.00
CA LEU A 71 7.16 -1.13 -15.67
C LEU A 71 5.76 -0.89 -16.23
N ASP A 72 5.21 0.32 -16.13
CA ASP A 72 3.91 0.67 -16.70
C ASP A 72 3.84 0.44 -18.23
N MET A 73 4.96 0.69 -18.92
CA MET A 73 5.08 0.46 -20.37
C MET A 73 5.24 -1.03 -20.70
N LEU A 74 6.00 -1.78 -19.91
CA LEU A 74 6.29 -3.20 -20.18
C LEU A 74 5.14 -4.14 -19.80
N ILE A 75 4.29 -3.77 -18.84
CA ILE A 75 3.16 -4.60 -18.43
C ILE A 75 2.04 -4.46 -19.48
N VAL A 76 1.94 -5.48 -20.33
CA VAL A 76 0.94 -5.60 -21.39
C VAL A 76 -0.33 -6.31 -20.89
N ASP A 77 -0.17 -7.32 -20.03
CA ASP A 77 -1.31 -8.07 -19.51
C ASP A 77 -2.21 -7.16 -18.64
N PRO A 78 -3.51 -7.05 -18.94
CA PRO A 78 -4.36 -6.05 -18.32
C PRO A 78 -4.70 -6.38 -16.86
N ILE A 79 -4.71 -7.65 -16.46
CA ILE A 79 -4.91 -8.05 -15.06
C ILE A 79 -3.68 -7.65 -14.24
N ARG A 80 -2.48 -8.01 -14.71
CA ARG A 80 -1.21 -7.58 -14.11
C ARG A 80 -1.06 -6.07 -14.09
N LYS A 81 -1.59 -5.38 -15.10
CA LYS A 81 -1.56 -3.92 -15.17
C LYS A 81 -2.42 -3.29 -14.09
N SER A 82 -3.63 -3.80 -13.87
CA SER A 82 -4.50 -3.35 -12.77
C SER A 82 -3.89 -3.66 -11.39
N GLU A 83 -3.28 -4.84 -11.19
CA GLU A 83 -2.53 -5.15 -9.96
C GLU A 83 -1.41 -4.14 -9.68
N PHE A 84 -0.65 -3.82 -10.73
CA PHE A 84 0.42 -2.82 -10.65
C PHE A 84 -0.13 -1.45 -10.27
N TYR A 85 -1.24 -1.02 -10.87
CA TYR A 85 -1.87 0.25 -10.54
C TYR A 85 -2.40 0.31 -9.11
N ILE A 86 -3.05 -0.74 -8.60
CA ILE A 86 -3.45 -0.82 -7.19
C ILE A 86 -2.24 -0.64 -6.28
N LEU A 87 -1.17 -1.40 -6.53
CA LEU A 87 0.07 -1.31 -5.74
C LEU A 87 0.70 0.09 -5.78
N GLN A 88 0.62 0.77 -6.92
CA GLN A 88 1.20 2.09 -7.12
C GLN A 88 0.37 3.20 -6.49
N GLY A 89 -0.95 3.04 -6.43
CA GLY A 89 -1.85 3.89 -5.65
C GLY A 89 -1.59 3.72 -4.16
N ASP A 90 -1.61 2.48 -3.66
CA ASP A 90 -1.39 2.14 -2.24
C ASP A 90 -0.08 2.74 -1.70
N LYS A 91 1.02 2.58 -2.45
CA LYS A 91 2.33 3.15 -2.08
C LYS A 91 2.31 4.67 -2.03
N ARG A 92 1.60 5.31 -2.97
CA ARG A 92 1.52 6.77 -3.06
C ARG A 92 0.70 7.36 -1.94
N LEU A 93 -0.39 6.70 -1.55
CA LEU A 93 -1.13 7.08 -0.36
C LEU A 93 -0.22 7.08 0.88
N GLN A 94 0.54 6.01 1.09
CA GLN A 94 1.47 5.92 2.22
C GLN A 94 2.60 6.97 2.15
N MET A 95 3.14 7.26 0.95
CA MET A 95 4.09 8.36 0.77
C MET A 95 3.48 9.71 1.15
N GLY A 96 2.23 9.93 0.73
CA GLY A 96 1.47 11.11 1.06
C GLY A 96 1.35 11.33 2.56
N VAL A 97 0.93 10.28 3.29
CA VAL A 97 0.86 10.28 4.76
C VAL A 97 2.21 10.64 5.36
N MET A 98 3.28 9.97 4.96
CA MET A 98 4.63 10.24 5.48
C MET A 98 5.13 11.66 5.19
N LEU A 99 4.72 12.27 4.07
CA LEU A 99 5.07 13.65 3.74
C LEU A 99 4.27 14.66 4.57
N VAL A 100 2.97 14.40 4.77
CA VAL A 100 2.12 15.23 5.63
C VAL A 100 2.63 15.18 7.08
N ASP A 101 2.99 14.00 7.59
CA ASP A 101 3.55 13.83 8.93
C ASP A 101 4.90 14.57 9.11
N LYS A 102 5.63 14.79 8.02
CA LYS A 102 6.87 15.59 7.98
C LYS A 102 6.63 17.09 7.77
N GLY A 103 5.38 17.54 7.79
CA GLY A 103 4.99 18.95 7.56
C GLY A 103 5.06 19.39 6.09
N ARG A 104 5.26 18.48 5.14
CA ARG A 104 5.31 18.76 3.70
C ARG A 104 3.94 18.52 3.05
N THR A 105 2.90 19.12 3.62
CA THR A 105 1.50 18.82 3.32
C THR A 105 1.15 18.99 1.83
N THR A 106 1.54 20.10 1.21
CA THR A 106 1.31 20.32 -0.23
C THR A 106 1.97 19.27 -1.12
N LEU A 107 3.18 18.83 -0.79
CA LEU A 107 3.81 17.73 -1.54
C LEU A 107 3.12 16.40 -1.28
N GLY A 108 2.67 16.17 -0.04
CA GLY A 108 1.89 15.01 0.34
C GLY A 108 0.59 14.92 -0.47
N GLU A 109 -0.17 16.01 -0.53
CA GLU A 109 -1.40 16.13 -1.35
C GLU A 109 -1.13 15.76 -2.81
N GLN A 110 -0.10 16.33 -3.44
CA GLN A 110 0.22 16.05 -4.84
C GLN A 110 0.57 14.58 -5.08
N VAL A 111 1.21 13.93 -4.11
CA VAL A 111 1.59 12.51 -4.19
C VAL A 111 0.36 11.63 -4.02
N VAL A 112 -0.53 11.96 -3.10
CA VAL A 112 -1.83 11.29 -2.92
C VAL A 112 -2.67 11.42 -4.20
N SER A 113 -2.82 12.63 -4.74
CA SER A 113 -3.56 12.87 -5.98
C SER A 113 -3.03 12.03 -7.15
N LYS A 114 -1.70 11.89 -7.26
CA LYS A 114 -1.08 10.98 -8.24
C LYS A 114 -1.37 9.51 -7.94
N GLY A 115 -1.47 9.12 -6.67
CA GLY A 115 -1.88 7.79 -6.24
C GLY A 115 -3.30 7.45 -6.68
N GLU A 116 -4.24 8.37 -6.47
CA GLU A 116 -5.64 8.15 -6.86
C GLU A 116 -5.84 8.05 -8.37
N LYS A 117 -4.97 8.70 -9.16
CA LYS A 117 -4.95 8.48 -10.62
C LYS A 117 -4.64 7.03 -10.99
N TYR A 118 -3.75 6.36 -10.25
CA TYR A 118 -3.52 4.92 -10.47
C TYR A 118 -4.74 4.09 -10.05
N MET A 119 -5.44 4.44 -8.97
CA MET A 119 -6.68 3.76 -8.60
C MET A 119 -7.76 3.91 -9.66
N TYR A 120 -7.91 5.11 -10.23
CA TYR A 120 -8.78 5.34 -11.36
C TYR A 120 -8.42 4.44 -12.55
N GLN A 121 -7.13 4.35 -12.91
CA GLN A 121 -6.66 3.49 -13.99
C GLN A 121 -6.91 2.00 -13.71
N ALA A 122 -6.76 1.55 -12.45
CA ALA A 122 -7.04 0.18 -12.06
C ALA A 122 -8.53 -0.17 -12.25
N VAL A 123 -9.43 0.65 -11.70
CA VAL A 123 -10.89 0.45 -11.78
C VAL A 123 -11.34 0.50 -13.24
N TYR A 124 -10.98 1.55 -13.97
CA TYR A 124 -11.41 1.71 -15.37
C TYR A 124 -10.83 0.63 -16.29
N GLY A 125 -9.58 0.22 -16.05
CA GLY A 125 -8.95 -0.91 -16.74
C GLY A 125 -9.74 -2.21 -16.55
N LEU A 126 -10.15 -2.51 -15.31
CA LEU A 126 -10.98 -3.68 -15.00
C LEU A 126 -12.38 -3.58 -15.62
N MET A 127 -13.00 -2.39 -15.61
CA MET A 127 -14.30 -2.18 -16.29
C MET A 127 -14.20 -2.49 -17.78
N THR A 128 -13.13 -2.04 -18.44
CA THR A 128 -12.88 -2.32 -19.86
C THR A 128 -12.73 -3.82 -20.11
N LEU A 129 -12.07 -4.55 -19.20
CA LEU A 129 -11.97 -6.02 -19.29
C LEU A 129 -13.31 -6.72 -19.15
N LYS A 130 -14.14 -6.28 -18.19
CA LYS A 130 -15.49 -6.83 -17.99
C LYS A 130 -16.37 -6.61 -19.21
N GLN A 131 -16.31 -5.42 -19.83
CA GLN A 131 -17.01 -5.11 -21.09
C GLN A 131 -16.54 -6.01 -22.23
N GLY A 132 -15.25 -6.34 -22.27
CA GLY A 132 -14.67 -7.33 -23.19
C GLY A 132 -15.00 -8.79 -22.86
N ARG A 133 -15.90 -9.06 -21.90
CA ARG A 133 -16.31 -10.38 -21.41
C ARG A 133 -15.15 -11.24 -20.89
N LYS A 134 -14.07 -10.61 -20.41
CA LYS A 134 -12.99 -11.31 -19.72
C LYS A 134 -13.32 -11.40 -18.24
N GLU A 135 -13.01 -12.55 -17.65
CA GLU A 135 -13.18 -12.78 -16.22
C GLU A 135 -12.12 -12.00 -15.43
N ILE A 136 -12.55 -11.38 -14.34
CA ILE A 136 -11.66 -10.72 -13.39
C ILE A 136 -11.45 -11.69 -12.23
N PRO A 137 -10.21 -12.01 -11.84
CA PRO A 137 -9.97 -12.88 -10.70
C PRO A 137 -10.57 -12.31 -9.41
N GLY A 138 -11.26 -13.15 -8.62
CA GLY A 138 -11.92 -12.71 -7.38
C GLY A 138 -10.96 -12.04 -6.39
N TYR A 139 -9.76 -12.59 -6.21
CA TYR A 139 -8.74 -12.02 -5.31
C TYR A 139 -8.36 -10.57 -5.68
N LEU A 140 -8.44 -10.21 -6.97
CA LEU A 140 -8.10 -8.87 -7.44
C LEU A 140 -9.21 -7.88 -7.11
N LEU A 141 -10.47 -8.32 -7.22
CA LEU A 141 -11.62 -7.51 -6.79
C LEU A 141 -11.61 -7.30 -5.28
N ASP A 142 -11.36 -8.35 -4.51
CA ASP A 142 -11.28 -8.26 -3.04
C ASP A 142 -10.16 -7.29 -2.62
N ARG A 143 -8.99 -7.40 -3.27
CA ARG A 143 -7.87 -6.49 -3.01
C ARG A 143 -8.20 -5.05 -3.36
N LEU A 144 -8.85 -4.82 -4.51
CA LEU A 144 -9.24 -3.48 -4.93
C LEU A 144 -10.27 -2.87 -3.97
N GLU A 145 -11.25 -3.66 -3.52
CA GLU A 145 -12.26 -3.25 -2.55
C GLU A 145 -11.63 -2.84 -1.22
N GLN A 146 -10.73 -3.67 -0.68
CA GLN A 146 -9.99 -3.37 0.56
C GLN A 146 -9.08 -2.15 0.42
N SER A 147 -8.40 -2.02 -0.73
CA SER A 147 -7.52 -0.90 -1.02
C SER A 147 -8.31 0.42 -1.11
N LEU A 148 -9.41 0.47 -1.86
CA LEU A 148 -10.27 1.67 -1.95
C LEU A 148 -10.86 2.06 -0.59
N ALA A 149 -11.31 1.09 0.19
CA ALA A 149 -11.79 1.33 1.55
C ALA A 149 -10.69 1.97 2.42
N LYS A 150 -9.44 1.47 2.31
CA LYS A 150 -8.30 2.04 3.03
C LYS A 150 -7.94 3.44 2.55
N HIS A 151 -8.02 3.68 1.25
CA HIS A 151 -7.83 5.01 0.67
C HIS A 151 -8.84 6.01 1.23
N ALA A 152 -10.13 5.65 1.28
CA ALA A 152 -11.17 6.52 1.84
C ALA A 152 -10.91 6.85 3.32
N GLU A 153 -10.55 5.86 4.13
CA GLU A 153 -10.22 6.03 5.56
C GLU A 153 -9.06 7.02 5.75
N VAL A 154 -7.95 6.80 5.04
CA VAL A 154 -6.74 7.62 5.17
C VAL A 154 -6.98 9.02 4.64
N LEU A 155 -7.62 9.17 3.47
CA LEU A 155 -7.96 10.46 2.89
C LEU A 155 -8.88 11.27 3.80
N GLY A 156 -9.91 10.64 4.38
CA GLY A 156 -10.78 11.28 5.37
C GLY A 156 -9.96 11.84 6.54
N THR A 157 -9.01 11.05 7.05
CA THR A 157 -8.10 11.49 8.11
C THR A 157 -7.23 12.66 7.65
N LEU A 158 -6.64 12.61 6.45
CA LEU A 158 -5.79 13.68 5.92
C LEU A 158 -6.57 14.99 5.70
N VAL A 159 -7.80 14.92 5.19
CA VAL A 159 -8.67 16.09 4.98
C VAL A 159 -8.95 16.81 6.31
N THR A 160 -9.20 16.07 7.40
CA THR A 160 -9.45 16.69 8.72
C THR A 160 -8.23 17.40 9.31
N ARG A 161 -7.02 16.99 8.91
CA ARG A 161 -5.74 17.53 9.42
C ARG A 161 -5.16 18.63 8.53
N ALA A 162 -5.61 18.72 7.28
CA ALA A 162 -5.06 19.64 6.30
C ALA A 162 -5.55 21.08 6.48
N THR A 163 -4.69 22.03 6.13
CA THR A 163 -5.06 23.45 6.01
C THR A 163 -5.85 23.70 4.72
N GLU A 164 -6.65 24.76 4.67
CA GLU A 164 -7.52 25.12 3.54
C GLU A 164 -6.90 25.00 2.12
N PRO A 165 -5.63 25.41 1.83
CA PRO A 165 -5.08 25.24 0.48
C PRO A 165 -4.97 23.77 0.03
N ASP A 166 -4.53 22.87 0.92
CA ASP A 166 -4.30 21.45 0.59
C ASP A 166 -5.57 20.61 0.78
N LYS A 167 -6.48 21.07 1.66
CA LYS A 167 -7.74 20.40 1.99
C LYS A 167 -8.63 20.21 0.78
N SER A 168 -8.69 21.18 -0.13
CA SER A 168 -9.46 21.08 -1.37
C SER A 168 -8.97 19.94 -2.28
N GLY A 169 -7.64 19.82 -2.46
CA GLY A 169 -7.03 18.76 -3.27
C GLY A 169 -7.24 17.35 -2.68
N LEU A 170 -7.09 17.23 -1.36
CA LEU A 170 -7.36 15.99 -0.64
C LEU A 170 -8.86 15.62 -0.67
N ALA A 171 -9.76 16.60 -0.56
CA ALA A 171 -11.20 16.39 -0.67
C ALA A 171 -11.60 15.90 -2.07
N GLY A 172 -11.01 16.46 -3.12
CA GLY A 172 -11.21 15.98 -4.50
C GLY A 172 -10.70 14.55 -4.69
N SER A 173 -9.59 14.19 -4.05
CA SER A 173 -9.06 12.81 -4.04
C SER A 173 -10.03 11.85 -3.31
N LEU A 174 -10.60 12.27 -2.19
CA LEU A 174 -11.60 11.50 -1.44
C LEU A 174 -12.90 11.30 -2.23
N GLU A 175 -13.37 12.35 -2.90
CA GLU A 175 -14.55 12.27 -3.77
C GLU A 175 -14.33 11.29 -4.93
N LEU A 176 -13.14 11.32 -5.55
CA LEU A 176 -12.77 10.36 -6.59
C LEU A 176 -12.83 8.93 -6.06
N VAL A 177 -12.25 8.64 -4.89
CA VAL A 177 -12.31 7.30 -4.27
C VAL A 177 -13.75 6.87 -4.00
N GLY A 178 -14.61 7.77 -3.53
CA GLY A 178 -16.04 7.51 -3.35
C GLY A 178 -16.73 7.11 -4.66
N LYS A 179 -16.45 7.84 -5.75
CA LYS A 179 -16.95 7.50 -7.09
C LYS A 179 -16.46 6.13 -7.55
N LEU A 180 -15.16 5.85 -7.41
CA LEU A 180 -14.56 4.57 -7.77
C LEU A 180 -15.15 3.40 -6.98
N THR A 181 -15.42 3.59 -5.69
CA THR A 181 -16.06 2.58 -4.83
C THR A 181 -17.47 2.27 -5.32
N GLY A 182 -18.22 3.28 -5.78
CA GLY A 182 -19.54 3.12 -6.39
C GLY A 182 -19.55 2.34 -7.71
N GLU A 183 -18.40 2.22 -8.39
CA GLU A 183 -18.25 1.45 -9.63
C GLU A 183 -17.96 -0.04 -9.39
N LEU A 184 -17.51 -0.43 -8.19
CA LEU A 184 -17.15 -1.83 -7.85
C LEU A 184 -18.26 -2.85 -8.11
N PRO A 185 -19.56 -2.57 -7.85
CA PRO A 185 -20.63 -3.53 -8.14
C PRO A 185 -20.71 -3.92 -9.63
N LYS A 186 -20.22 -3.08 -10.54
CA LYS A 186 -20.23 -3.37 -11.99
C LYS A 186 -19.12 -4.35 -12.41
N LEU A 187 -18.15 -4.61 -11.53
CA LEU A 187 -17.02 -5.50 -11.80
C LEU A 187 -17.29 -6.95 -11.36
N LYS A 188 -18.18 -7.14 -10.38
CA LYS A 188 -18.68 -8.45 -9.93
C LYS A 188 -19.49 -9.09 -11.06
#